data_AF-A0A8B6DUY9-F1
#
_entry.id   AF-A0A8B6DUY9-F1
#
_cell.length_a   1.000
_cell.length_b   1.000
_cell.length_c   1.000
_cell.angle_alpha   90.00
_cell.angle_beta   90.00
_cell.angle_gamma   90.00
#
_symmetry.space_group_name_H-M   'P 1'
#
loop_
_entity.id
_entity.type
_entity.pdbx_description
1 polymer ?
#
loop_
_entity_poly.entity_id
_entity_poly.type
_entity_poly.pdbx_seq_one_letter_code
_entity_poly.pdbx_strand_id
1 'polypeptide(L)'
;MFWISEEADPSMWRPDKIIPCFMACLKRLIYCVEYSTLLHYFIPDNNLFYLRFDVNKRDKIISILKNLFERGIYCFAWSETLCDLMKQDFNATDSSVSRRVASLHEIMDTVITSYHRHFNLLYFNVHHSSSKISRSVFFVMLSCAHQNVPQISEDQQRSNNKQKYHKYKRDLCHLLIGTNSDAVGGWMMLASFFYVHKNYLLSLDIISYALRKCTDEKLYPLQIGLDEDQKNLLRLLKRTELCTLSKSFTVKYLKFNKNSPICPQELQLNRIEQAIPFHPTIFANFLSFLCYYHLPEIKSYKQSLFQLQQTIMQHLTSNRCNSLSGSILLTCLGIAYQMIGKAYQARQYFELTVLLDEHNLTSAAMKLSNCNVY
;
A
#
# COMPACT_ATOMS: atom_id res chain seq x y z
N MET A 1 2.93 7.58 34.55
CA MET A 1 4.39 7.47 34.62
C MET A 1 4.85 6.97 35.98
N PHE A 2 4.66 7.72 37.09
CA PHE A 2 5.11 7.27 38.42
C PHE A 2 4.68 5.84 38.80
N TRP A 3 3.41 5.50 38.64
CA TRP A 3 2.93 4.14 38.89
C TRP A 3 3.59 3.08 38.01
N ILE A 4 3.66 3.31 36.69
CA ILE A 4 4.21 2.31 35.77
C ILE A 4 5.73 2.14 35.95
N SER A 5 6.46 3.16 36.39
CA SER A 5 7.89 3.04 36.66
C SER A 5 8.21 2.13 37.86
N GLU A 6 7.27 1.98 38.81
CA GLU A 6 7.41 1.03 39.92
C GLU A 6 6.87 -0.36 39.57
N GLU A 7 5.77 -0.42 38.80
CA GLU A 7 5.11 -1.67 38.41
C GLU A 7 5.89 -2.47 37.35
N ALA A 8 6.63 -1.78 36.48
CA ALA A 8 7.36 -2.41 35.37
C ALA A 8 8.78 -2.82 35.76
N ASP A 9 9.28 -3.88 35.12
CA ASP A 9 10.66 -4.33 35.25
C ASP A 9 11.64 -3.19 34.94
N PRO A 10 12.64 -2.89 35.79
CA PRO A 10 13.63 -1.84 35.54
C PRO A 10 14.34 -1.96 34.18
N SER A 11 14.54 -3.18 33.68
CA SER A 11 15.15 -3.46 32.37
C SER A 11 14.27 -3.05 31.18
N MET A 12 13.01 -2.67 31.43
CA MET A 12 12.11 -2.09 30.44
C MET A 12 12.55 -0.67 30.08
N TRP A 13 12.99 0.13 31.06
CA TRP A 13 13.27 1.58 30.93
C TRP A 13 14.65 1.89 30.35
N ARG A 14 15.04 1.18 29.29
CA ARG A 14 16.27 1.45 28.57
C ARG A 14 16.00 2.35 27.36
N PRO A 15 16.94 3.23 26.97
CA PRO A 15 16.77 4.10 25.80
C PRO A 15 16.42 3.32 24.52
N ASP A 16 17.04 2.16 24.30
CA ASP A 16 16.78 1.29 23.14
C ASP A 16 15.38 0.65 23.11
N LYS A 17 14.56 0.88 24.14
CA LYS A 17 13.19 0.35 24.28
C LYS A 17 12.13 1.45 24.35
N ILE A 18 12.38 2.65 23.81
CA ILE A 18 11.44 3.78 23.94
C ILE A 18 10.03 3.46 23.45
N ILE A 19 9.89 2.69 22.36
CA ILE A 19 8.61 2.34 21.76
C ILE A 19 7.84 1.40 22.70
N PRO A 20 8.40 0.25 23.14
CA PRO A 20 7.78 -0.55 24.20
C PRO A 20 7.42 0.22 25.46
N CYS A 21 8.29 1.10 25.94
CA CYS A 21 8.04 1.95 27.12
C CYS A 21 6.83 2.86 26.90
N PHE A 22 6.81 3.60 25.79
CA PHE A 22 5.70 4.48 25.44
C PHE A 22 4.38 3.71 25.33
N MET A 23 4.38 2.56 24.65
CA MET A 23 3.18 1.74 24.48
C MET A 23 2.68 1.18 25.80
N ALA A 24 3.58 0.82 26.73
CA ALA A 24 3.19 0.41 28.08
C ALA A 24 2.54 1.55 28.86
N CYS A 25 3.10 2.76 28.77
CA CYS A 25 2.52 3.96 29.37
C CYS A 25 1.14 4.30 28.78
N LEU A 26 0.99 4.21 27.46
CA LEU A 26 -0.27 4.45 26.77
C LEU A 26 -1.32 3.41 27.17
N LYS A 27 -0.94 2.12 27.25
CA LYS A 27 -1.81 1.06 27.74
C LYS A 27 -2.27 1.29 29.17
N ARG A 28 -1.37 1.74 30.06
CA ARG A 28 -1.71 2.09 31.45
C ARG A 28 -2.67 3.29 31.50
N LEU A 29 -2.47 4.30 30.65
CA LEU A 29 -3.38 5.43 30.55
C LEU A 29 -4.77 5.01 30.08
N ILE A 30 -4.86 4.16 29.05
CA ILE A 30 -6.14 3.59 28.58
C ILE A 30 -6.87 2.92 29.73
N TYR A 31 -6.18 2.04 30.46
CA TYR A 31 -6.74 1.38 31.64
C TYR A 31 -7.28 2.38 32.66
N CYS A 32 -6.49 3.41 33.01
CA CYS A 32 -6.92 4.42 33.97
C CYS A 32 -8.17 5.16 33.51
N VAL A 33 -8.29 5.53 32.24
CA VAL A 33 -9.47 6.22 31.72
C VAL A 33 -10.68 5.27 31.66
N GLU A 34 -10.49 4.05 31.18
CA GLU A 34 -11.54 3.01 31.04
C GLU A 34 -12.21 2.69 32.36
N TYR A 35 -11.41 2.48 33.41
CA TYR A 35 -11.92 2.20 34.75
C TYR A 35 -12.15 3.46 35.58
N SER A 36 -11.86 4.65 35.04
CA SER A 36 -11.97 5.93 35.75
C SER A 36 -11.17 5.94 37.07
N THR A 37 -9.99 5.32 37.04
CA THR A 37 -9.09 5.14 38.17
C THR A 37 -7.69 5.66 37.86
N LEU A 38 -7.33 6.78 38.48
CA LEU A 38 -5.95 7.26 38.55
C LEU A 38 -5.68 7.75 39.96
N LEU A 39 -5.11 6.88 40.80
CA LEU A 39 -4.79 7.25 42.17
C LEU A 39 -3.67 8.27 42.19
N HIS A 40 -3.80 9.27 43.05
CA HIS A 40 -2.72 10.21 43.30
C HIS A 40 -1.55 9.47 43.93
N TYR A 41 -0.34 9.67 43.38
CA TYR A 41 0.82 8.86 43.71
C TYR A 41 1.21 8.91 45.20
N PHE A 42 1.11 10.09 45.83
CA PHE A 42 1.40 10.25 47.27
C PHE A 42 0.18 10.10 48.18
N ILE A 43 -1.04 10.11 47.62
CA ILE A 43 -2.29 10.08 48.39
C ILE A 43 -3.17 9.01 47.73
N PRO A 44 -2.94 7.73 48.00
CA PRO A 44 -3.59 6.63 47.28
C PRO A 44 -5.13 6.67 47.34
N ASP A 45 -5.70 7.25 48.39
CA ASP A 45 -7.15 7.39 48.55
C ASP A 45 -7.77 8.44 47.61
N ASN A 46 -6.96 9.33 47.02
CA ASN A 46 -7.44 10.37 46.13
C ASN A 46 -7.39 9.92 44.66
N ASN A 47 -8.53 9.48 44.13
CA ASN A 47 -8.67 9.14 42.71
C ASN A 47 -8.87 10.42 41.87
N LEU A 48 -7.86 10.78 41.08
CA LEU A 48 -7.83 11.98 40.23
C LEU A 48 -8.85 11.95 39.09
N PHE A 49 -9.35 10.76 38.72
CA PHE A 49 -10.32 10.59 37.64
C PHE A 49 -11.76 10.47 38.14
N TYR A 50 -11.96 10.32 39.44
CA TYR A 50 -13.29 10.25 40.06
C TYR A 50 -14.05 11.57 39.83
N LEU A 51 -15.27 11.48 39.32
CA LEU A 51 -16.18 12.60 39.00
C LEU A 51 -15.70 13.64 37.96
N ARG A 52 -14.50 13.50 37.39
CA ARG A 52 -13.97 14.45 36.39
C ARG A 52 -14.39 14.16 34.96
N PHE A 53 -14.87 12.94 34.70
CA PHE A 53 -15.36 12.54 33.38
C PHE A 53 -16.86 12.29 33.44
N ASP A 54 -17.61 13.04 32.64
CA ASP A 54 -18.91 12.56 32.15
C ASP A 54 -18.67 11.35 31.24
N VAL A 55 -19.59 10.39 31.23
CA VAL A 55 -19.53 9.14 30.45
C VAL A 55 -19.22 9.43 28.99
N ASN A 56 -19.86 10.46 28.42
CA ASN A 56 -19.64 10.86 27.03
C ASN A 56 -18.21 11.37 26.75
N LYS A 57 -17.60 12.07 27.70
CA LYS A 57 -16.22 12.57 27.56
C LYS A 57 -15.22 11.44 27.72
N ARG A 58 -15.49 10.52 28.65
CA ARG A 58 -14.68 9.32 28.86
C ARG A 58 -14.64 8.46 27.60
N ASP A 59 -15.78 8.15 27.00
CA ASP A 59 -15.87 7.27 25.83
C ASP A 59 -15.17 7.87 24.61
N LYS A 60 -15.28 9.20 24.42
CA LYS A 60 -14.51 9.92 23.39
C LYS A 60 -13.01 9.81 23.61
N ILE A 61 -12.54 10.01 24.84
CA ILE A 61 -11.10 9.92 25.15
C ILE A 61 -10.60 8.48 24.99
N ILE A 62 -11.35 7.48 25.46
CA ILE A 62 -11.01 6.07 25.27
C ILE A 62 -10.93 5.73 23.80
N SER A 63 -11.89 6.18 22.97
CA SER A 63 -11.88 5.95 21.53
C SER A 63 -10.61 6.52 20.89
N ILE A 64 -10.23 7.76 21.24
CA ILE A 64 -8.98 8.38 20.76
C ILE A 64 -7.75 7.57 21.21
N LEU A 65 -7.67 7.20 22.49
CA LEU A 65 -6.51 6.48 23.04
C LEU A 65 -6.39 5.06 22.47
N LYS A 66 -7.50 4.33 22.31
CA LYS A 66 -7.53 3.00 21.67
C LYS A 66 -7.13 3.11 20.20
N ASN A 67 -7.64 4.10 19.47
CA ASN A 67 -7.23 4.36 18.08
C ASN A 67 -5.72 4.65 17.97
N LEU A 68 -5.17 5.45 18.89
CA LEU A 68 -3.72 5.70 18.96
C LEU A 68 -2.92 4.44 19.28
N PHE A 69 -3.40 3.61 20.22
CA PHE A 69 -2.74 2.37 20.60
C PHE A 69 -2.78 1.31 19.49
N GLU A 70 -3.91 1.17 18.79
CA GLU A 70 -4.09 0.28 17.64
C GLU A 70 -3.16 0.65 16.48
N ARG A 71 -2.85 1.94 16.31
CA ARG A 71 -1.87 2.42 15.33
C ARG A 71 -0.42 2.08 15.68
N GLY A 72 -0.12 1.59 16.89
CA GLY A 72 1.23 1.21 17.26
C GLY A 72 2.25 2.34 17.08
N ILE A 73 3.37 2.05 16.42
CA ILE A 73 4.43 3.04 16.12
C ILE A 73 3.95 4.19 15.22
N TYR A 74 2.84 4.04 14.50
CA TYR A 74 2.34 5.09 13.61
C TYR A 74 1.67 6.25 14.36
N CYS A 75 1.36 6.11 15.65
CA CYS A 75 0.80 7.21 16.45
C CYS A 75 1.81 8.36 16.68
N PHE A 76 3.10 8.08 16.60
CA PHE A 76 4.15 9.09 16.72
C PHE A 76 4.19 10.04 15.51
N ALA A 77 3.75 9.57 14.33
CA ALA A 77 3.65 10.41 13.13
C ALA A 77 2.54 11.48 13.24
N TRP A 78 1.66 11.37 14.23
CA TRP A 78 0.57 12.32 14.49
C TRP A 78 0.95 13.45 15.44
N SER A 79 2.13 13.41 16.05
CA SER A 79 2.62 14.45 16.95
C SER A 79 3.99 14.91 16.47
N GLU A 80 4.10 16.19 16.10
CA GLU A 80 5.35 16.78 15.61
C GLU A 80 6.51 16.56 16.60
N THR A 81 6.25 16.68 17.91
CA THR A 81 7.22 16.44 18.99
C THR A 81 7.61 14.97 19.14
N LEU A 82 6.68 14.03 18.96
CA LEU A 82 6.97 12.59 19.00
C LEU A 82 7.71 12.11 17.74
N CYS A 83 7.44 12.74 16.60
CA CYS A 83 8.13 12.51 15.33
C CYS A 83 9.63 12.83 15.45
N ASP A 84 9.99 13.91 16.15
CA ASP A 84 11.39 14.29 16.35
C ASP A 84 12.14 13.35 17.30
N LEU A 85 11.48 12.77 18.30
CA LEU A 85 12.05 11.73 19.17
C LEU A 85 12.36 10.44 18.41
N MET A 86 11.49 10.03 17.48
CA MET A 86 11.77 8.88 16.61
C MET A 86 13.00 9.12 15.75
N LYS A 87 13.16 10.31 15.18
CA LYS A 87 14.35 10.68 14.38
C LYS A 87 15.65 10.58 15.20
N GLN A 88 15.58 10.82 16.51
CA GLN A 88 16.73 10.71 17.42
C GLN A 88 17.06 9.26 17.79
N ASP A 89 16.06 8.40 18.01
CA ASP A 89 16.29 7.01 18.44
C ASP A 89 16.66 6.06 17.28
N PHE A 90 16.23 6.35 16.05
CA PHE A 90 16.70 5.66 14.84
C PHE A 90 18.21 5.84 14.59
N ASN A 91 18.86 6.79 15.25
CA ASN A 91 20.32 6.94 15.17
C ASN A 91 21.09 6.03 16.14
N ALA A 92 20.43 5.47 17.17
CA ALA A 92 21.08 4.80 18.30
C ALA A 92 21.06 3.26 18.27
N THR A 93 20.19 2.61 17.47
CA THR A 93 20.17 1.13 17.34
C THR A 93 20.73 0.64 16.01
N ASP A 94 21.70 -0.28 16.12
CA ASP A 94 22.52 -0.94 15.08
C ASP A 94 22.54 -0.27 13.68
N SER A 95 23.26 0.84 13.69
CA SER A 95 23.40 1.92 12.70
C SER A 95 23.80 1.59 11.26
N SER A 96 23.97 0.32 10.87
CA SER A 96 24.45 0.02 9.51
C SER A 96 23.35 -0.44 8.55
N VAL A 97 22.31 -1.12 9.04
CA VAL A 97 21.27 -1.71 8.16
C VAL A 97 20.00 -0.86 8.16
N SER A 98 19.45 -0.52 9.32
CA SER A 98 18.27 0.37 9.39
C SER A 98 18.58 1.77 8.88
N ARG A 99 19.75 2.33 9.21
CA ARG A 99 20.19 3.62 8.67
C ARG A 99 20.35 3.56 7.15
N ARG A 100 20.85 2.45 6.59
CA ARG A 100 20.92 2.25 5.14
C ARG A 100 19.54 2.10 4.50
N VAL A 101 18.60 1.40 5.12
CA VAL A 101 17.26 1.17 4.57
C VAL A 101 16.38 2.43 4.67
N ALA A 102 16.44 3.15 5.79
CA ALA A 102 15.73 4.42 5.99
C ALA A 102 16.37 5.55 5.18
N SER A 103 17.71 5.65 5.14
CA SER A 103 18.39 6.59 4.24
C SER A 103 18.13 6.22 2.79
N LEU A 104 18.08 4.94 2.44
CA LEU A 104 17.64 4.52 1.11
C LEU A 104 16.22 5.00 0.88
N HIS A 105 15.26 4.84 1.80
CA HIS A 105 13.87 5.26 1.60
C HIS A 105 13.72 6.78 1.43
N GLU A 106 14.42 7.56 2.23
CA GLU A 106 14.40 9.02 2.19
C GLU A 106 15.18 9.58 0.99
N ILE A 107 16.34 8.99 0.65
CA ILE A 107 17.04 9.24 -0.61
C ILE A 107 16.15 8.81 -1.78
N MET A 108 15.39 7.72 -1.66
CA MET A 108 14.50 7.21 -2.69
C MET A 108 13.37 8.21 -2.94
N ASP A 109 12.65 8.69 -1.93
CA ASP A 109 11.61 9.71 -2.12
C ASP A 109 12.17 11.03 -2.67
N THR A 110 13.33 11.47 -2.19
CA THR A 110 14.00 12.70 -2.68
C THR A 110 14.52 12.56 -4.11
N VAL A 111 15.05 11.39 -4.47
CA VAL A 111 15.53 11.04 -5.82
C VAL A 111 14.36 10.85 -6.78
N ILE A 112 13.25 10.23 -6.36
CA ILE A 112 12.05 10.06 -7.17
C ILE A 112 11.50 11.40 -7.64
N THR A 113 11.52 12.39 -6.75
CA THR A 113 10.96 13.73 -7.03
C THR A 113 11.90 14.57 -7.92
N SER A 114 13.22 14.33 -7.85
CA SER A 114 14.24 15.11 -8.57
C SER A 114 14.66 14.51 -9.94
N TYR A 115 14.55 13.20 -10.15
CA TYR A 115 15.26 12.50 -11.24
C TYR A 115 14.45 12.16 -12.50
N HIS A 116 13.19 12.61 -12.60
CA HIS A 116 12.34 12.45 -13.79
C HIS A 116 13.00 12.91 -15.11
N ARG A 117 14.00 13.81 -15.06
CA ARG A 117 14.68 14.38 -16.25
C ARG A 117 15.94 13.63 -16.70
N HIS A 118 16.52 12.72 -15.90
CA HIS A 118 17.86 12.14 -16.17
C HIS A 118 17.90 10.60 -16.22
N PHE A 119 16.74 9.93 -16.28
CA PHE A 119 16.62 8.46 -16.25
C PHE A 119 17.55 7.72 -17.24
N ASN A 120 17.67 8.23 -18.47
CA ASN A 120 18.50 7.61 -19.51
C ASN A 120 20.02 7.66 -19.21
N LEU A 121 20.50 8.74 -18.58
CA LEU A 121 21.91 8.89 -18.19
C LEU A 121 22.28 7.99 -17.01
N LEU A 122 21.35 7.78 -16.07
CA LEU A 122 21.54 6.89 -14.93
C LEU A 122 21.46 5.42 -15.31
N TYR A 123 20.56 5.04 -16.22
CA TYR A 123 20.52 3.67 -16.76
C TYR A 123 21.89 3.27 -17.32
N PHE A 124 22.48 4.15 -18.13
CA PHE A 124 23.80 3.92 -18.71
C PHE A 124 24.90 3.82 -17.63
N ASN A 125 24.98 4.78 -16.72
CA ASN A 125 26.06 4.85 -15.72
C ASN A 125 25.99 3.73 -14.67
N VAL A 126 24.79 3.29 -14.27
CA VAL A 126 24.66 2.25 -13.24
C VAL A 126 24.84 0.85 -13.81
N HIS A 127 24.39 0.61 -15.05
CA HIS A 127 24.57 -0.68 -15.72
C HIS A 127 26.06 -1.01 -15.96
N HIS A 128 26.91 0.02 -16.01
CA HIS A 128 28.36 -0.10 -16.11
C HIS A 128 29.10 -0.02 -14.76
N SER A 129 28.39 0.25 -13.66
CA SER A 129 29.01 0.27 -12.33
C SER A 129 29.18 -1.16 -11.77
N SER A 130 30.37 -1.45 -11.25
CA SER A 130 30.69 -2.73 -10.58
C SER A 130 30.23 -2.78 -9.12
N SER A 131 29.72 -1.67 -8.58
CA SER A 131 29.35 -1.55 -7.18
C SER A 131 27.97 -2.16 -6.91
N LYS A 132 27.89 -3.02 -5.88
CA LYS A 132 26.63 -3.65 -5.42
C LYS A 132 25.59 -2.62 -4.97
N ILE A 133 26.04 -1.49 -4.39
CA ILE A 133 25.18 -0.41 -3.89
C ILE A 133 24.52 0.34 -5.05
N SER A 134 25.28 0.63 -6.11
CA SER A 134 24.77 1.29 -7.31
C SER A 134 23.64 0.48 -7.95
N ARG A 135 23.79 -0.85 -8.05
CA ARG A 135 22.73 -1.74 -8.54
C ARG A 135 21.47 -1.68 -7.69
N SER A 136 21.56 -1.75 -6.37
CA SER A 136 20.41 -1.65 -5.46
C SER A 136 19.67 -0.32 -5.59
N VAL A 137 20.39 0.80 -5.66
CA VAL A 137 19.80 2.15 -5.88
C VAL A 137 19.10 2.20 -7.25
N PHE A 138 19.70 1.61 -8.29
CA PHE A 138 19.08 1.52 -9.61
C PHE A 138 17.78 0.70 -9.61
N PHE A 139 17.72 -0.43 -8.90
CA PHE A 139 16.48 -1.21 -8.82
C PHE A 139 15.35 -0.46 -8.13
N VAL A 140 15.65 0.34 -7.10
CA VAL A 140 14.60 1.15 -6.47
C VAL A 140 14.21 2.34 -7.33
N MET A 141 15.17 3.01 -7.98
CA MET A 141 14.86 4.02 -9.01
C MET A 141 13.99 3.43 -10.13
N LEU A 142 14.22 2.17 -10.51
CA LEU A 142 13.38 1.41 -11.42
C LEU A 142 11.96 1.28 -10.88
N SER A 143 11.78 0.70 -9.69
CA SER A 143 10.46 0.49 -9.07
C SER A 143 9.63 1.77 -9.07
N CYS A 144 10.25 2.91 -8.80
CA CYS A 144 9.55 4.17 -8.68
C CYS A 144 9.33 4.85 -10.04
N ALA A 145 10.27 4.71 -10.99
CA ALA A 145 10.12 5.22 -12.35
C ALA A 145 8.94 4.57 -13.11
N HIS A 146 8.59 3.31 -12.79
CA HIS A 146 7.46 2.63 -13.45
C HIS A 146 6.10 2.88 -12.77
N GLN A 147 6.08 3.17 -11.48
CA GLN A 147 4.87 3.72 -10.83
C GLN A 147 4.56 5.13 -11.36
N ASN A 148 5.60 5.83 -11.82
CA ASN A 148 5.51 7.14 -12.43
C ASN A 148 5.71 7.11 -13.97
N VAL A 149 5.37 6.00 -14.68
CA VAL A 149 5.34 6.03 -16.15
C VAL A 149 4.54 7.27 -16.55
N PRO A 150 5.16 8.23 -17.24
CA PRO A 150 4.84 9.61 -16.98
C PRO A 150 3.40 9.91 -17.33
N GLN A 151 2.83 10.82 -16.56
CA GLN A 151 1.57 11.51 -16.82
C GLN A 151 1.70 12.33 -18.12
N ILE A 152 1.96 11.66 -19.24
CA ILE A 152 2.34 12.28 -20.51
C ILE A 152 1.09 12.86 -21.15
N SER A 153 0.85 14.11 -20.76
CA SER A 153 0.23 15.24 -21.47
C SER A 153 -0.71 14.91 -22.62
N GLU A 154 -1.88 15.53 -22.58
CA GLU A 154 -2.99 15.51 -23.54
C GLU A 154 -2.65 15.97 -24.98
N ASP A 155 -1.37 16.04 -25.37
CA ASP A 155 -0.93 16.35 -26.74
C ASP A 155 -1.21 15.23 -27.75
N GLN A 156 -2.16 14.33 -27.47
CA GLN A 156 -2.58 13.28 -28.39
C GLN A 156 -3.27 13.84 -29.64
N GLN A 157 -3.88 15.03 -29.56
CA GLN A 157 -4.68 15.59 -30.65
C GLN A 157 -3.86 16.08 -31.85
N ARG A 158 -2.53 16.25 -31.74
CA ARG A 158 -1.67 16.74 -32.84
C ARG A 158 -0.52 15.82 -33.23
N SER A 159 -0.40 14.65 -32.61
CA SER A 159 0.73 13.74 -32.88
C SER A 159 0.51 12.87 -34.12
N ASN A 160 1.52 12.82 -35.01
CA ASN A 160 1.49 11.93 -36.16
C ASN A 160 1.66 10.46 -35.75
N ASN A 161 1.29 9.51 -36.63
CA ASN A 161 1.36 8.07 -36.34
C ASN A 161 2.78 7.62 -35.93
N LYS A 162 3.82 8.24 -36.49
CA LYS A 162 5.23 7.95 -36.16
C LYS A 162 5.54 8.32 -34.71
N GLN A 163 5.10 9.49 -34.24
CA GLN A 163 5.26 9.92 -32.84
C GLN A 163 4.49 9.03 -31.88
N LYS A 164 3.26 8.63 -32.22
CA LYS A 164 2.47 7.69 -31.43
C LYS A 164 3.17 6.34 -31.28
N TYR A 165 3.73 5.79 -32.38
CA TYR A 165 4.50 4.55 -32.35
C TYR A 165 5.78 4.67 -31.50
N HIS A 166 6.54 5.76 -31.64
CA HIS A 166 7.74 5.98 -30.82
C HIS A 166 7.40 6.11 -29.33
N LYS A 167 6.31 6.81 -28.99
CA LYS A 167 5.80 6.91 -27.63
C LYS A 167 5.42 5.54 -27.08
N TYR A 168 4.63 4.76 -27.82
CA TYR A 168 4.26 3.39 -27.46
C TYR A 168 5.49 2.52 -27.17
N LYS A 169 6.46 2.50 -28.08
CA LYS A 169 7.68 1.70 -27.93
C LYS A 169 8.49 2.13 -26.71
N ARG A 170 8.63 3.44 -26.48
CA ARG A 170 9.33 3.98 -25.31
C ARG A 170 8.63 3.56 -24.01
N ASP A 171 7.31 3.75 -23.92
CA ASP A 171 6.54 3.46 -22.72
C ASP A 171 6.55 1.94 -22.42
N LEU A 172 6.47 1.10 -23.46
CA LEU A 172 6.65 -0.36 -23.36
C LEU A 172 8.05 -0.74 -22.87
N CYS A 173 9.11 -0.13 -23.42
CA CYS A 173 10.49 -0.36 -22.97
C CYS A 173 10.66 0.02 -21.50
N HIS A 174 10.08 1.13 -21.04
CA HIS A 174 10.06 1.45 -19.62
C HIS A 174 9.35 0.35 -18.84
N LEU A 175 8.10 0.01 -19.16
CA LEU A 175 7.37 -1.02 -18.40
C LEU A 175 8.09 -2.37 -18.33
N LEU A 176 8.74 -2.80 -19.42
CA LEU A 176 9.58 -4.00 -19.47
C LEU A 176 10.81 -3.92 -18.57
N ILE A 177 11.40 -2.74 -18.41
CA ILE A 177 12.46 -2.53 -17.42
C ILE A 177 11.88 -2.70 -16.01
N GLY A 178 10.64 -2.25 -15.78
CA GLY A 178 9.98 -2.32 -14.48
C GLY A 178 9.58 -3.69 -13.97
N THR A 179 9.41 -4.65 -14.87
CA THR A 179 9.20 -6.06 -14.50
C THR A 179 10.41 -6.65 -13.76
N ASN A 180 11.57 -5.98 -13.80
CA ASN A 180 12.74 -6.35 -13.03
C ASN A 180 12.78 -5.72 -11.62
N SER A 181 11.79 -4.90 -11.25
CA SER A 181 11.89 -4.10 -10.03
C SER A 181 11.32 -4.81 -8.79
N ASP A 182 10.35 -5.71 -8.98
CA ASP A 182 9.75 -6.54 -7.93
C ASP A 182 9.20 -7.84 -8.53
N ALA A 183 8.57 -8.69 -7.71
CA ALA A 183 8.06 -9.98 -8.16
C ALA A 183 6.84 -9.86 -9.09
N VAL A 184 6.01 -8.82 -8.91
CA VAL A 184 4.64 -8.78 -9.44
C VAL A 184 4.24 -7.39 -9.94
N GLY A 185 4.59 -6.32 -9.24
CA GLY A 185 4.10 -4.97 -9.52
C GLY A 185 4.45 -4.47 -10.92
N GLY A 186 5.69 -4.66 -11.37
CA GLY A 186 6.09 -4.30 -12.73
C GLY A 186 5.32 -5.07 -13.81
N TRP A 187 5.06 -6.37 -13.57
CA TRP A 187 4.27 -7.20 -14.47
C TRP A 187 2.80 -6.77 -14.52
N MET A 188 2.23 -6.35 -13.40
CA MET A 188 0.85 -5.84 -13.36
C MET A 188 0.69 -4.55 -14.14
N MET A 189 1.66 -3.63 -14.05
CA MET A 189 1.63 -2.39 -14.83
C MET A 189 1.75 -2.67 -16.33
N LEU A 190 2.57 -3.66 -16.71
CA LEU A 190 2.70 -4.11 -18.09
C LEU A 190 1.42 -4.77 -18.62
N ALA A 191 0.78 -5.64 -17.83
CA ALA A 191 -0.52 -6.22 -18.19
C ALA A 191 -1.57 -5.13 -18.40
N SER A 192 -1.63 -4.16 -17.49
CA SER A 192 -2.56 -3.03 -17.56
C SER A 192 -2.32 -2.17 -18.81
N PHE A 193 -1.06 -1.97 -19.20
CA PHE A 193 -0.72 -1.30 -20.46
C PHE A 193 -1.27 -2.06 -21.68
N PHE A 194 -1.10 -3.37 -21.75
CA PHE A 194 -1.66 -4.17 -22.85
C PHE A 194 -3.19 -4.18 -22.85
N TYR A 195 -3.82 -4.19 -21.68
CA TYR A 195 -5.26 -4.04 -21.54
C TYR A 195 -5.77 -2.73 -22.16
N VAL A 196 -5.17 -1.59 -21.80
CA VAL A 196 -5.55 -0.27 -22.36
C VAL A 196 -5.37 -0.22 -23.89
N HIS A 197 -4.39 -0.95 -24.42
CA HIS A 197 -4.15 -1.09 -25.86
C HIS A 197 -4.97 -2.22 -26.51
N LYS A 198 -5.98 -2.76 -25.82
CA LYS A 198 -6.90 -3.81 -26.29
C LYS A 198 -6.24 -5.13 -26.67
N ASN A 199 -5.04 -5.42 -26.14
CA ASN A 199 -4.38 -6.71 -26.29
C ASN A 199 -4.68 -7.60 -25.08
N TYR A 200 -5.93 -8.06 -25.00
CA TYR A 200 -6.46 -8.77 -23.83
C TYR A 200 -5.81 -10.14 -23.60
N LEU A 201 -5.48 -10.87 -24.67
CA LEU A 201 -4.83 -12.18 -24.56
C LEU A 201 -3.42 -12.06 -23.96
N LEU A 202 -2.61 -11.11 -24.46
CA LEU A 202 -1.28 -10.89 -23.91
C LEU A 202 -1.33 -10.36 -22.47
N SER A 203 -2.31 -9.52 -22.16
CA SER A 203 -2.57 -9.09 -20.78
C SER A 203 -2.85 -10.30 -19.87
N LEU A 204 -3.71 -11.23 -20.29
CA LEU A 204 -4.01 -12.47 -19.55
C LEU A 204 -2.79 -13.38 -19.38
N ASP A 205 -1.94 -13.52 -20.40
CA ASP A 205 -0.70 -14.29 -20.29
C ASP A 205 0.25 -13.71 -19.24
N ILE A 206 0.40 -12.38 -19.24
CA ILE A 206 1.23 -11.67 -18.25
C ILE A 206 0.63 -11.80 -16.85
N ILE A 207 -0.70 -11.68 -16.72
CA ILE A 207 -1.39 -11.84 -15.43
C ILE A 207 -1.17 -13.27 -14.89
N SER A 208 -1.33 -14.28 -15.74
CA SER A 208 -1.12 -15.68 -15.38
C SER A 208 0.32 -15.96 -14.99
N TYR A 209 1.28 -15.34 -15.67
CA TYR A 209 2.69 -15.40 -15.28
C TYR A 209 2.93 -14.77 -13.91
N ALA A 210 2.39 -13.56 -13.67
CA ALA A 210 2.60 -12.83 -12.43
C ALA A 210 1.89 -13.49 -11.23
N LEU A 211 0.67 -14.00 -11.39
CA LEU A 211 -0.04 -14.74 -10.36
C LEU A 211 0.68 -16.03 -9.96
N ARG A 212 1.35 -16.72 -10.89
CA ARG A 212 2.22 -17.88 -10.55
C ARG A 212 3.42 -17.49 -9.67
N LYS A 213 3.80 -16.21 -9.63
CA LYS A 213 4.83 -15.69 -8.72
C LYS A 213 4.26 -15.28 -7.36
N CYS A 214 2.95 -15.02 -7.27
CA CYS A 214 2.22 -14.80 -6.03
C CYS A 214 1.91 -16.12 -5.34
N THR A 215 2.88 -16.73 -4.65
CA THR A 215 2.60 -17.83 -3.71
C THR A 215 2.41 -17.27 -2.29
N ASP A 216 1.65 -17.96 -1.43
CA ASP A 216 1.40 -17.51 -0.04
C ASP A 216 2.72 -17.31 0.74
N GLU A 217 3.77 -18.05 0.40
CA GLU A 217 5.13 -17.92 0.93
C GLU A 217 5.91 -16.68 0.42
N LYS A 218 5.42 -16.00 -0.63
CA LYS A 218 6.09 -14.88 -1.33
C LYS A 218 5.34 -13.56 -1.23
N LEU A 219 4.17 -13.55 -0.59
CA LEU A 219 3.34 -12.37 -0.41
C LEU A 219 3.61 -11.75 0.96
N TYR A 220 4.79 -11.15 1.12
CA TYR A 220 5.00 -10.20 2.20
C TYR A 220 4.66 -8.81 1.66
N PRO A 221 3.49 -8.22 2.01
CA PRO A 221 3.30 -6.81 1.81
C PRO A 221 4.40 -6.11 2.58
N LEU A 222 5.20 -5.30 1.90
CA LEU A 222 6.27 -4.53 2.52
C LEU A 222 5.64 -3.42 3.38
N GLN A 223 5.02 -3.79 4.50
CA GLN A 223 4.60 -2.87 5.55
C GLN A 223 5.72 -2.79 6.58
N ILE A 224 6.01 -1.55 6.99
CA ILE A 224 7.14 -1.18 7.83
C ILE A 224 6.86 -1.73 9.24
N GLY A 225 7.46 -2.86 9.54
CA GLY A 225 7.39 -3.56 10.81
C GLY A 225 8.03 -4.94 10.67
N LEU A 226 9.29 -5.06 11.08
CA LEU A 226 10.02 -6.33 11.03
C LEU A 226 9.47 -7.29 12.10
N ASP A 227 8.53 -8.16 11.73
CA ASP A 227 8.21 -9.34 12.54
C ASP A 227 9.37 -10.36 12.54
N GLU A 228 9.27 -11.44 13.32
CA GLU A 228 10.30 -12.51 13.34
C GLU A 228 10.48 -13.21 11.97
N ASP A 229 9.46 -13.26 11.12
CA ASP A 229 9.56 -13.81 9.77
C ASP A 229 10.39 -12.90 8.85
N GLN A 230 10.25 -11.58 9.00
CA GLN A 230 11.11 -10.61 8.32
C GLN A 230 12.54 -10.63 8.85
N LYS A 231 12.76 -10.93 10.15
CA LYS A 231 14.10 -11.17 10.70
C LYS A 231 14.71 -12.48 10.19
N ASN A 232 13.90 -13.53 9.98
CA ASN A 232 14.34 -14.76 9.34
C ASN A 232 14.70 -14.53 7.86
N LEU A 233 13.94 -13.69 7.16
CA LEU A 233 14.28 -13.22 5.81
C LEU A 233 15.61 -12.42 5.81
N LEU A 234 15.84 -11.58 6.84
CA LEU A 234 17.13 -10.89 7.08
C LEU A 234 18.30 -11.84 7.37
N ARG A 235 18.06 -13.00 7.97
CA ARG A 235 19.08 -14.06 8.13
C ARG A 235 19.40 -14.74 6.80
N LEU A 236 18.40 -14.98 5.96
CA LEU A 236 18.56 -15.45 4.57
C LEU A 236 19.29 -14.42 3.68
N LEU A 237 19.08 -13.12 3.93
CA LEU A 237 19.69 -11.97 3.23
C LEU A 237 21.23 -11.92 3.32
N LYS A 238 21.88 -12.68 4.21
CA LYS A 238 23.36 -12.77 4.25
C LYS A 238 23.98 -13.51 3.06
N ARG A 239 23.20 -14.27 2.27
CA ARG A 239 23.73 -15.20 1.25
C ARG A 239 23.41 -14.87 -0.21
N THR A 240 22.50 -13.92 -0.48
CA THR A 240 21.99 -13.64 -1.84
C THR A 240 21.94 -12.14 -2.12
N GLU A 241 22.07 -11.73 -3.40
CA GLU A 241 21.95 -10.33 -3.77
C GLU A 241 20.52 -9.81 -3.48
N LEU A 242 20.44 -8.67 -2.80
CA LEU A 242 19.18 -8.06 -2.32
C LEU A 242 18.16 -7.83 -3.44
N CYS A 243 18.65 -7.57 -4.67
CA CYS A 243 17.83 -7.46 -5.87
C CYS A 243 17.11 -8.77 -6.21
N THR A 244 17.82 -9.89 -6.24
CA THR A 244 17.27 -11.21 -6.57
C THR A 244 16.21 -11.63 -5.55
N LEU A 245 16.40 -11.25 -4.30
CA LEU A 245 15.43 -11.50 -3.23
C LEU A 245 14.20 -10.59 -3.33
N SER A 246 14.37 -9.29 -3.56
CA SER A 246 13.23 -8.38 -3.76
C SER A 246 12.36 -8.80 -4.96
N LYS A 247 12.98 -9.26 -6.05
CA LYS A 247 12.30 -9.87 -7.21
C LYS A 247 11.56 -11.18 -6.88
N SER A 248 11.90 -11.84 -5.79
CA SER A 248 11.39 -13.18 -5.47
C SER A 248 10.39 -13.18 -4.32
N PHE A 249 10.47 -12.20 -3.41
CA PHE A 249 9.77 -12.25 -2.11
C PHE A 249 9.01 -10.97 -1.75
N THR A 250 9.21 -9.86 -2.47
CA THR A 250 8.52 -8.61 -2.16
C THR A 250 7.47 -8.29 -3.21
N VAL A 251 6.26 -8.00 -2.74
CA VAL A 251 5.15 -7.56 -3.55
C VAL A 251 4.73 -6.19 -3.05
N LYS A 252 4.94 -5.17 -3.88
CA LYS A 252 4.55 -3.79 -3.58
C LYS A 252 3.12 -3.57 -3.99
N TYR A 253 2.37 -2.79 -3.22
CA TYR A 253 1.08 -2.27 -3.67
C TYR A 253 1.27 -1.47 -4.97
N LEU A 254 0.36 -1.67 -5.92
CA LEU A 254 0.31 -0.85 -7.12
C LEU A 254 -0.26 0.50 -6.72
N LYS A 255 0.29 1.59 -7.23
CA LYS A 255 -0.25 2.94 -7.00
C LYS A 255 -0.68 3.51 -8.34
N PHE A 256 -1.97 3.81 -8.49
CA PHE A 256 -2.48 4.51 -9.65
C PHE A 256 -2.83 5.95 -9.30
N ASN A 257 -2.28 6.87 -10.07
CA ASN A 257 -2.61 8.30 -10.00
C ASN A 257 -3.90 8.60 -10.80
N LYS A 258 -4.55 9.73 -10.48
CA LYS A 258 -5.77 10.26 -11.12
C LYS A 258 -5.81 10.14 -12.65
N ASN A 259 -4.67 10.37 -13.30
CA ASN A 259 -4.51 10.42 -14.76
C ASN A 259 -3.54 9.36 -15.29
N SER A 260 -3.45 8.20 -14.62
CA SER A 260 -2.56 7.14 -15.08
C SER A 260 -3.04 6.58 -16.44
N PRO A 261 -2.25 6.70 -17.52
CA PRO A 261 -2.68 6.28 -18.86
C PRO A 261 -2.78 4.75 -19.00
N ILE A 262 -2.26 4.02 -18.01
CA ILE A 262 -2.28 2.55 -17.95
C ILE A 262 -3.36 2.05 -17.01
N CYS A 263 -4.09 2.92 -16.30
CA CYS A 263 -5.21 2.49 -15.48
C CYS A 263 -6.39 2.08 -16.38
N PRO A 264 -7.06 0.95 -16.11
CA PRO A 264 -8.34 0.64 -16.74
C PRO A 264 -9.33 1.79 -16.59
N GLN A 265 -9.97 2.15 -17.69
CA GLN A 265 -10.94 3.26 -17.76
C GLN A 265 -12.15 3.01 -16.84
N GLU A 266 -12.50 1.74 -16.61
CA GLU A 266 -13.60 1.29 -15.76
C GLU A 266 -13.43 1.72 -14.29
N LEU A 267 -12.18 1.92 -13.83
CA LEU A 267 -11.90 2.39 -12.48
C LEU A 267 -12.19 3.87 -12.26
N GLN A 268 -12.32 4.68 -13.33
CA GLN A 268 -12.66 6.11 -13.27
C GLN A 268 -11.87 6.90 -12.20
N LEU A 269 -10.55 6.70 -12.14
CA LEU A 269 -9.68 7.33 -11.14
C LEU A 269 -9.57 8.86 -11.28
N ASN A 270 -10.06 9.43 -12.38
CA ASN A 270 -10.08 10.86 -12.66
C ASN A 270 -10.88 11.68 -11.63
N ARG A 271 -11.53 11.04 -10.66
CA ARG A 271 -12.30 11.67 -9.58
C ARG A 271 -11.59 11.63 -8.22
N ILE A 272 -10.40 11.05 -8.16
CA ILE A 272 -9.71 10.75 -6.90
C ILE A 272 -8.42 11.56 -6.86
N GLU A 273 -8.24 12.34 -5.80
CA GLU A 273 -7.12 13.28 -5.68
C GLU A 273 -5.82 12.59 -5.29
N GLN A 274 -5.90 11.46 -4.59
CA GLN A 274 -4.75 10.73 -4.08
C GLN A 274 -4.50 9.44 -4.86
N ALA A 275 -3.24 9.01 -4.87
CA ALA A 275 -2.87 7.73 -5.46
C ALA A 275 -3.50 6.58 -4.67
N ILE A 276 -4.19 5.66 -5.36
CA ILE A 276 -4.88 4.55 -4.69
C ILE A 276 -3.96 3.33 -4.65
N PRO A 277 -3.71 2.75 -3.48
CA PRO A 277 -2.99 1.49 -3.37
C PRO A 277 -3.90 0.32 -3.78
N PHE A 278 -3.43 -0.53 -4.69
CA PHE A 278 -4.07 -1.79 -5.04
C PHE A 278 -3.19 -2.95 -4.62
N HIS A 279 -3.78 -3.92 -3.95
CA HIS A 279 -3.12 -5.20 -3.72
C HIS A 279 -2.94 -5.91 -5.08
N PRO A 280 -1.72 -6.35 -5.45
CA PRO A 280 -1.46 -6.85 -6.81
C PRO A 280 -2.30 -8.07 -7.21
N THR A 281 -2.62 -8.98 -6.28
CA THR A 281 -3.48 -10.13 -6.59
C THR A 281 -4.94 -9.73 -6.85
N ILE A 282 -5.43 -8.70 -6.17
CA ILE A 282 -6.79 -8.19 -6.38
C ILE A 282 -6.85 -7.52 -7.74
N PHE A 283 -5.87 -6.65 -8.04
CA PHE A 283 -5.80 -5.99 -9.32
C PHE A 283 -5.63 -6.99 -10.47
N ALA A 284 -4.83 -8.04 -10.30
CA ALA A 284 -4.67 -9.12 -11.27
C ALA A 284 -6.00 -9.81 -11.59
N ASN A 285 -6.77 -10.21 -10.57
CA ASN A 285 -8.07 -10.86 -10.77
C ASN A 285 -9.11 -9.92 -11.37
N PHE A 286 -9.09 -8.65 -10.97
CA PHE A 286 -9.96 -7.62 -11.55
C PHE A 286 -9.61 -7.37 -13.03
N LEU A 287 -8.34 -7.19 -13.36
CA LEU A 287 -7.88 -7.00 -14.73
C LEU A 287 -8.14 -8.24 -15.60
N SER A 288 -8.02 -9.44 -15.03
CA SER A 288 -8.41 -10.69 -15.72
C SER A 288 -9.89 -10.69 -16.08
N PHE A 289 -10.75 -10.29 -15.14
CA PHE A 289 -12.19 -10.18 -15.38
C PHE A 289 -12.45 -9.19 -16.52
N LEU A 290 -11.81 -8.02 -16.49
CA LEU A 290 -11.95 -7.02 -17.56
C LEU A 290 -11.49 -7.56 -18.92
N CYS A 291 -10.37 -8.29 -18.98
CA CYS A 291 -9.89 -8.91 -20.22
C CYS A 291 -10.90 -9.93 -20.75
N TYR A 292 -11.39 -10.85 -19.91
CA TYR A 292 -12.37 -11.85 -20.32
C TYR A 292 -13.73 -11.26 -20.69
N TYR A 293 -14.12 -10.14 -20.10
CA TYR A 293 -15.36 -9.46 -20.45
C TYR A 293 -15.32 -8.92 -21.89
N HIS A 294 -14.18 -8.41 -22.33
CA HIS A 294 -14.00 -7.88 -23.69
C HIS A 294 -13.69 -8.96 -24.74
N LEU A 295 -13.43 -10.20 -24.31
CA LEU A 295 -13.26 -11.34 -25.20
C LEU A 295 -14.61 -12.03 -25.46
N PRO A 296 -14.85 -12.58 -26.67
CA PRO A 296 -16.13 -13.18 -27.05
C PRO A 296 -16.50 -14.47 -26.30
N GLU A 297 -15.63 -14.98 -25.42
CA GLU A 297 -15.87 -16.19 -24.62
C GLU A 297 -16.72 -15.91 -23.37
N ILE A 298 -18.04 -16.02 -23.52
CA ILE A 298 -19.07 -15.71 -22.50
C ILE A 298 -18.92 -16.52 -21.18
N LYS A 299 -18.09 -17.57 -21.13
CA LYS A 299 -17.92 -18.40 -19.93
C LYS A 299 -16.76 -17.96 -19.03
N SER A 300 -15.71 -17.38 -19.59
CA SER A 300 -14.45 -17.14 -18.88
C SER A 300 -14.54 -15.97 -17.88
N TYR A 301 -15.36 -14.94 -18.18
CA TYR A 301 -15.54 -13.82 -17.25
C TYR A 301 -16.29 -14.20 -15.97
N LYS A 302 -17.21 -15.19 -16.01
CA LYS A 302 -17.95 -15.64 -14.82
C LYS A 302 -17.03 -16.31 -13.82
N GLN A 303 -16.11 -17.14 -14.32
CA GLN A 303 -15.08 -17.78 -13.50
C GLN A 303 -14.12 -16.74 -12.92
N SER A 304 -13.68 -15.77 -13.72
CA SER A 304 -12.82 -14.69 -13.25
C SER A 304 -13.50 -13.79 -12.20
N LEU A 305 -14.81 -13.53 -12.34
CA LEU A 305 -15.58 -12.80 -11.33
C LEU A 305 -15.66 -13.58 -10.02
N PHE A 306 -15.89 -14.89 -10.08
CA PHE A 306 -15.89 -15.75 -8.90
C PHE A 306 -14.52 -15.75 -8.19
N GLN A 307 -13.42 -15.84 -8.94
CA GLN A 307 -12.06 -15.74 -8.40
C GLN A 307 -11.79 -14.37 -7.76
N LEU A 308 -12.22 -13.28 -8.38
CA LEU A 308 -12.13 -11.94 -7.81
C LEU A 308 -12.88 -11.86 -6.48
N GLN A 309 -14.12 -12.36 -6.44
CA GLN A 309 -14.93 -12.40 -5.22
C GLN A 309 -14.24 -13.22 -4.11
N GLN A 310 -13.76 -14.42 -4.39
CA GLN A 310 -13.06 -15.25 -3.42
C GLN A 310 -11.82 -14.54 -2.86
N THR A 311 -11.01 -13.94 -3.74
CA THR A 311 -9.78 -13.26 -3.34
C THR A 311 -10.09 -12.06 -2.45
N ILE A 312 -11.12 -11.27 -2.80
CA ILE A 312 -11.55 -10.12 -1.97
C ILE A 312 -12.06 -10.59 -0.60
N MET A 313 -12.90 -11.62 -0.55
CA MET A 313 -13.42 -12.14 0.72
C MET A 313 -12.30 -12.70 1.61
N GLN A 314 -11.30 -13.37 1.04
CA GLN A 314 -10.11 -13.81 1.78
C GLN A 314 -9.32 -12.63 2.35
N HIS A 315 -9.12 -11.56 1.56
CA HIS A 315 -8.44 -10.36 2.02
C HIS A 315 -9.20 -9.64 3.14
N LEU A 316 -10.53 -9.52 3.02
CA LEU A 316 -11.38 -8.89 4.04
C LEU A 316 -11.47 -9.69 5.35
N THR A 317 -11.39 -11.03 5.27
CA THR A 317 -11.47 -11.91 6.46
C THR A 317 -10.11 -12.14 7.12
N SER A 318 -9.02 -12.05 6.37
CA SER A 318 -7.69 -12.04 6.96
C SER A 318 -7.47 -10.71 7.69
N ASN A 319 -7.24 -10.74 9.01
CA ASN A 319 -6.85 -9.57 9.83
C ASN A 319 -5.52 -8.89 9.38
N ARG A 320 -5.02 -9.20 8.18
CA ARG A 320 -3.87 -8.58 7.51
C ARG A 320 -4.23 -7.27 6.81
N CYS A 321 -5.51 -6.90 6.78
CA CYS A 321 -5.98 -5.67 6.16
C CYS A 321 -5.83 -4.48 7.12
N ASN A 322 -4.62 -3.94 7.21
CA ASN A 322 -4.39 -2.65 7.85
C ASN A 322 -5.03 -1.53 6.98
N SER A 323 -6.28 -1.18 7.32
CA SER A 323 -6.97 0.12 7.17
C SER A 323 -6.90 0.93 5.86
N LEU A 324 -6.46 0.39 4.72
CA LEU A 324 -6.14 1.23 3.56
C LEU A 324 -6.64 0.72 2.20
N SER A 325 -7.60 -0.20 2.16
CA SER A 325 -8.12 -0.62 0.85
C SER A 325 -9.50 -1.28 0.82
N GLY A 326 -10.24 -1.39 1.92
CA GLY A 326 -11.53 -2.11 1.90
C GLY A 326 -12.49 -1.53 0.86
N SER A 327 -12.53 -0.20 0.77
CA SER A 327 -13.32 0.56 -0.21
C SER A 327 -12.97 0.23 -1.68
N ILE A 328 -11.68 0.15 -2.04
CA ILE A 328 -11.29 -0.14 -3.43
C ILE A 328 -11.58 -1.58 -3.83
N LEU A 329 -11.43 -2.53 -2.90
CA LEU A 329 -11.78 -3.94 -3.14
C LEU A 329 -13.26 -4.07 -3.52
N LEU A 330 -14.14 -3.46 -2.73
CA LEU A 330 -15.58 -3.49 -2.96
C LEU A 330 -15.96 -2.70 -4.23
N THR A 331 -15.25 -1.62 -4.54
CA THR A 331 -15.44 -0.87 -5.79
C THR A 331 -15.18 -1.75 -7.02
N CYS A 332 -14.11 -2.56 -7.01
CA CYS A 332 -13.82 -3.50 -8.10
C CYS A 332 -14.97 -4.51 -8.31
N LEU A 333 -15.57 -5.04 -7.24
CA LEU A 333 -16.75 -5.91 -7.36
C LEU A 333 -17.96 -5.16 -7.89
N GLY A 334 -18.22 -3.97 -7.39
CA GLY A 334 -19.32 -3.12 -7.86
C GLY A 334 -19.25 -2.89 -9.37
N ILE A 335 -18.07 -2.49 -9.87
CA ILE A 335 -17.81 -2.31 -11.30
C ILE A 335 -18.04 -3.62 -12.07
N ALA A 336 -17.49 -4.74 -11.58
CA ALA A 336 -17.61 -6.02 -12.27
C ALA A 336 -19.07 -6.49 -12.38
N TYR A 337 -19.86 -6.37 -11.31
CA TYR A 337 -21.30 -6.66 -11.32
C TYR A 337 -22.09 -5.71 -12.21
N GLN A 338 -21.71 -4.43 -12.25
CA GLN A 338 -22.33 -3.43 -13.13
C GLN A 338 -22.12 -3.81 -14.61
N MET A 339 -20.90 -4.18 -14.99
CA MET A 339 -20.57 -4.56 -16.37
C MET A 339 -21.36 -5.77 -16.86
N ILE A 340 -21.68 -6.73 -15.99
CA ILE A 340 -22.48 -7.92 -16.35
C ILE A 340 -23.99 -7.72 -16.19
N GLY A 341 -24.46 -6.49 -15.97
CA GLY A 341 -25.90 -6.16 -15.87
C GLY A 341 -26.56 -6.55 -14.54
N LYS A 342 -25.77 -6.84 -13.50
CA LYS A 342 -26.25 -7.19 -12.15
C LYS A 342 -26.35 -5.93 -11.27
N ALA A 343 -27.25 -5.03 -11.63
CA ALA A 343 -27.37 -3.70 -11.03
C ALA A 343 -27.60 -3.72 -9.51
N TYR A 344 -28.40 -4.67 -9.01
CA TYR A 344 -28.66 -4.80 -7.57
C TYR A 344 -27.39 -5.13 -6.78
N GLN A 345 -26.64 -6.16 -7.21
CA GLN A 345 -25.37 -6.52 -6.57
C GLN A 345 -24.34 -5.39 -6.68
N ALA A 346 -24.24 -4.75 -7.85
CA ALA A 346 -23.35 -3.62 -8.04
C ALA A 346 -23.62 -2.50 -7.03
N ARG A 347 -24.90 -2.13 -6.87
CA ARG A 347 -25.35 -1.13 -5.91
C ARG A 347 -24.99 -1.51 -4.46
N GLN A 348 -25.22 -2.75 -4.05
CA GLN A 348 -24.85 -3.20 -2.71
C GLN A 348 -23.36 -3.00 -2.42
N TYR A 349 -22.48 -3.36 -3.37
CA TYR A 349 -21.04 -3.17 -3.17
C TYR A 349 -20.62 -1.69 -3.17
N PHE A 350 -21.27 -0.84 -3.97
CA PHE A 350 -21.04 0.60 -3.93
C PHE A 350 -21.53 1.23 -2.61
N GLU A 351 -22.67 0.80 -2.07
CA GLU A 351 -23.17 1.25 -0.76
C GLU A 351 -22.23 0.79 0.38
N LEU A 352 -21.72 -0.44 0.34
CA LEU A 352 -20.72 -0.90 1.30
C LEU A 352 -19.40 -0.12 1.18
N THR A 353 -18.99 0.23 -0.04
CA THR A 353 -17.83 1.10 -0.28
C THR A 353 -18.02 2.45 0.41
N VAL A 354 -19.23 3.00 0.33
CA VAL A 354 -19.58 4.30 0.95
C VAL A 354 -19.46 4.22 2.47
N LEU A 355 -19.94 3.14 3.08
CA LEU A 355 -19.89 2.95 4.53
C LEU A 355 -18.47 2.83 5.09
N LEU A 356 -17.50 2.41 4.27
CA LEU A 356 -16.10 2.30 4.71
C LEU A 356 -15.34 3.64 4.68
N ASP A 357 -15.80 4.64 3.91
CA ASP A 357 -15.34 6.04 3.86
C ASP A 357 -13.80 6.29 3.91
N GLU A 358 -12.98 5.38 3.38
CA GLU A 358 -11.52 5.51 3.51
C GLU A 358 -10.88 6.51 2.52
N HIS A 359 -11.52 6.84 1.38
CA HIS A 359 -10.83 7.55 0.28
C HIS A 359 -11.68 8.46 -0.65
N ASN A 360 -12.81 9.04 -0.23
CA ASN A 360 -13.70 9.84 -1.12
C ASN A 360 -14.19 9.10 -2.40
N LEU A 361 -13.99 7.76 -2.44
CA LEU A 361 -14.50 6.84 -3.47
C LEU A 361 -16.04 6.80 -3.49
N THR A 362 -16.65 7.21 -2.39
CA THR A 362 -18.08 7.47 -2.16
C THR A 362 -18.75 8.23 -3.32
N SER A 363 -18.14 9.34 -3.76
CA SER A 363 -18.73 10.18 -4.82
C SER A 363 -18.66 9.55 -6.22
N ALA A 364 -17.64 8.73 -6.48
CA ALA A 364 -17.48 8.01 -7.74
C ALA A 364 -18.41 6.78 -7.77
N ALA A 365 -18.48 6.02 -6.68
CA ALA A 365 -19.32 4.85 -6.50
C ALA A 365 -20.83 5.19 -6.58
N MET A 366 -21.29 6.26 -5.91
CA MET A 366 -22.70 6.69 -6.00
C MET A 366 -23.08 7.24 -7.38
N LYS A 367 -22.14 7.84 -8.10
CA LYS A 367 -22.42 8.27 -9.49
C LYS A 367 -22.48 7.08 -10.43
N LEU A 368 -21.61 6.08 -10.25
CA LEU A 368 -21.66 4.82 -11.01
C LEU A 368 -22.97 4.05 -10.75
N SER A 369 -23.49 4.06 -9.53
CA SER A 369 -24.81 3.47 -9.23
C SER A 369 -25.97 4.23 -9.88
N ASN A 370 -25.85 5.54 -10.05
CA ASN A 370 -26.93 6.39 -10.58
C ASN A 370 -26.94 6.50 -12.12
N CYS A 371 -25.85 6.15 -12.81
CA CYS A 371 -25.76 6.30 -14.27
C CYS A 371 -26.53 5.27 -15.10
N ASN A 372 -27.03 4.16 -14.53
CA ASN A 372 -27.61 3.05 -15.32
C ASN A 372 -29.02 2.61 -14.86
N VAL A 373 -29.83 3.51 -14.31
CA VAL A 373 -31.28 3.25 -14.13
C VAL A 373 -32.00 3.73 -15.39
N TYR A 374 -31.84 3.03 -16.52
CA TYR A 374 -32.69 3.13 -17.71
C TYR A 374 -32.80 1.77 -18.40
#